data_AF-A0A9J6D799-F1
#
_entry.id   AF-A0A9J6D799-F1
#
_cell.length_a   1.000
_cell.length_b   1.000
_cell.length_c   1.000
_cell.angle_alpha   90.00
_cell.angle_beta   90.00
_cell.angle_gamma   90.00
#
_symmetry.space_group_name_H-M   'P 1'
#
loop_
_entity.id
_entity.type
_entity.pdbx_description
1 polymer ?
#
loop_
_entity_poly.entity_id
_entity_poly.type
_entity_poly.pdbx_seq_one_letter_code
_entity_poly.pdbx_strand_id
1 'polypeptide(L)'
;MHQCERGQTKRKKRLEAFLIDEAIAQSIALHEEEEHRNKLSYEYFVLRLQVLGLSTYWATVKSENAVLFVHISGEDPPVVKMSVIVGRNMEITAFWMKVKVPSKDLLIPATLDDLRSLHTILDRMSTFKAPDVCDKE
;
A
#
# COMPACT_ATOMS: atom_id res chain seq x y z
N MET A 1 -4.27 -30.60 51.69
CA MET A 1 -4.92 -30.77 50.37
C MET A 1 -4.50 -29.75 49.29
N HIS A 2 -3.72 -28.69 49.58
CA HIS A 2 -3.37 -27.62 48.61
C HIS A 2 -2.28 -27.91 47.55
N GLN A 3 -1.61 -29.07 47.58
CA GLN A 3 -0.55 -29.37 46.60
C GLN A 3 -1.09 -29.90 45.26
N CYS A 4 -2.29 -30.49 45.25
CA CYS A 4 -2.87 -31.08 44.03
C CYS A 4 -3.40 -30.00 43.06
N GLU A 5 -4.03 -28.95 43.58
CA GLU A 5 -4.59 -27.84 42.78
C GLU A 5 -3.51 -27.03 42.06
N ARG A 6 -2.38 -26.72 42.74
CA ARG A 6 -1.25 -25.99 42.12
C ARG A 6 -0.62 -26.73 40.94
N GLY A 7 -0.61 -28.06 40.97
CA GLY A 7 -0.11 -28.90 39.86
C GLY A 7 -1.01 -28.84 38.63
N GLN A 8 -2.33 -28.81 38.84
CA GLN A 8 -3.33 -28.69 37.77
C GLN A 8 -3.31 -27.30 37.12
N THR A 9 -3.19 -26.22 37.91
CA THR A 9 -3.10 -24.85 37.36
C THR A 9 -1.85 -24.65 36.51
N LYS A 10 -0.71 -25.23 36.91
CA LYS A 10 0.53 -25.16 36.11
C LYS A 10 0.43 -25.91 34.79
N ARG A 11 -0.23 -27.08 34.76
CA ARG A 11 -0.47 -27.83 33.52
C ARG A 11 -1.41 -27.08 32.57
N LYS A 12 -2.49 -26.51 33.12
CA LYS A 12 -3.45 -25.71 32.33
C LYS A 12 -2.78 -24.49 31.69
N LYS A 13 -1.98 -23.74 32.44
CA LYS A 13 -1.20 -22.60 31.90
C LYS A 13 -0.20 -23.00 30.81
N ARG A 14 0.43 -24.18 30.93
CA ARG A 14 1.35 -24.70 29.89
C ARG A 14 0.60 -25.08 28.61
N LEU A 15 -0.58 -25.67 28.75
CA LEU A 15 -1.43 -26.01 27.61
C LEU A 15 -1.97 -24.75 26.92
N GLU A 16 -2.41 -23.75 27.70
CA GLU A 16 -2.86 -22.45 27.17
C GLU A 16 -1.71 -21.74 26.44
N ALA A 17 -0.50 -21.72 27.00
CA ALA A 17 0.67 -21.15 26.32
C ALA A 17 0.98 -21.85 25.00
N PHE A 18 0.96 -23.20 24.99
CA PHE A 18 1.17 -23.98 23.78
C PHE A 18 0.14 -23.67 22.68
N LEU A 19 -1.15 -23.59 23.04
CA LEU A 19 -2.23 -23.27 22.10
C LEU A 19 -2.11 -21.85 21.54
N ILE A 20 -1.66 -20.90 22.37
CA ILE A 20 -1.41 -19.52 21.92
C ILE A 20 -0.24 -19.50 20.93
N ASP A 21 0.87 -20.16 21.25
CA ASP A 21 2.05 -20.22 20.36
C ASP A 21 1.70 -20.89 19.03
N GLU A 22 0.90 -21.96 19.05
CA GLU A 22 0.41 -22.63 17.86
C GLU A 22 -0.49 -21.71 17.01
N ALA A 23 -1.43 -21.00 17.63
CA ALA A 23 -2.31 -20.07 16.93
C ALA A 23 -1.52 -18.89 16.31
N ILE A 24 -0.50 -18.39 17.01
CA ILE A 24 0.40 -17.35 16.48
C ILE A 24 1.16 -17.88 15.27
N ALA A 25 1.75 -19.07 15.37
CA ALA A 25 2.49 -19.68 14.26
C ALA A 25 1.61 -19.90 13.02
N GLN A 26 0.37 -20.36 13.21
CA GLN A 26 -0.60 -20.52 12.12
C GLN A 26 -0.97 -19.18 11.48
N SER A 27 -1.19 -18.14 12.30
CA SER A 27 -1.49 -16.79 11.81
C SER A 27 -0.35 -16.20 10.97
N ILE A 28 0.90 -16.36 11.44
CA ILE A 28 2.10 -15.92 10.71
C ILE A 28 2.21 -16.66 9.37
N ALA A 29 2.08 -17.99 9.37
CA ALA A 29 2.19 -18.79 8.15
C ALA A 29 1.12 -18.42 7.11
N LEU A 30 -0.12 -18.20 7.54
CA LEU A 30 -1.20 -17.75 6.66
C LEU A 30 -0.94 -16.35 6.09
N HIS A 31 -0.41 -15.44 6.92
CA HIS A 31 -0.04 -14.10 6.47
C HIS A 31 1.10 -14.13 5.44
N GLU A 32 2.14 -14.91 5.68
CA GLU A 32 3.27 -15.09 4.74
C GLU A 32 2.81 -15.72 3.41
N GLU A 33 1.90 -16.69 3.46
CA GLU A 33 1.32 -17.31 2.27
C GLU A 33 0.44 -16.31 1.48
N GLU A 34 -0.35 -15.49 2.17
CA GLU A 34 -1.11 -14.41 1.54
C GLU A 34 -0.20 -13.36 0.91
N GLU A 35 0.87 -12.93 1.58
CA GLU A 35 1.86 -12.00 1.02
C GLU A 35 2.54 -12.59 -0.21
N HIS A 36 2.93 -13.88 -0.14
CA HIS A 36 3.56 -14.55 -1.28
C HIS A 36 2.62 -14.66 -2.49
N ARG A 37 1.35 -15.02 -2.26
CA ARG A 37 0.34 -15.11 -3.32
C ARG A 37 -0.02 -13.75 -3.92
N ASN A 38 0.01 -12.69 -3.11
CA ASN A 38 -0.36 -11.36 -3.55
C ASN A 38 0.81 -10.61 -4.18
N LYS A 39 2.03 -11.11 -4.05
CA LYS A 39 3.24 -10.51 -4.61
C LYS A 39 3.07 -10.26 -6.10
N LEU A 40 3.10 -8.99 -6.46
CA LEU A 40 2.62 -8.51 -7.74
C LEU A 40 3.79 -8.25 -8.69
N SER A 41 3.89 -9.00 -9.80
CA SER A 41 4.88 -8.68 -10.84
C SER A 41 4.43 -7.49 -11.69
N TYR A 42 5.37 -6.82 -12.34
CA TYR A 42 5.06 -5.69 -13.23
C TYR A 42 4.20 -6.11 -14.42
N GLU A 43 4.45 -7.28 -15.00
CA GLU A 43 3.64 -7.80 -16.10
C GLU A 43 2.20 -8.05 -15.65
N TYR A 44 2.02 -8.65 -14.47
CA TYR A 44 0.70 -8.88 -13.91
C TYR A 44 0.00 -7.57 -13.54
N PHE A 45 0.73 -6.59 -12.99
CA PHE A 45 0.24 -5.23 -12.76
C PHE A 45 -0.33 -4.62 -14.03
N VAL A 46 0.45 -4.59 -15.12
CA VAL A 46 0.07 -3.96 -16.38
C VAL A 46 -1.15 -4.63 -17.01
N LEU A 47 -1.27 -5.96 -16.90
CA LEU A 47 -2.44 -6.73 -17.32
C LEU A 47 -3.67 -6.35 -16.51
N ARG A 48 -3.56 -6.32 -15.18
CA ARG A 48 -4.67 -5.97 -14.27
C ARG A 48 -5.14 -4.53 -14.42
N LEU A 49 -4.28 -3.62 -14.88
CA LEU A 49 -4.69 -2.24 -15.16
C LEU A 49 -5.79 -2.13 -16.22
N GLN A 50 -5.92 -3.10 -17.13
CA GLN A 50 -6.97 -3.06 -18.16
C GLN A 50 -8.39 -3.22 -17.57
N VAL A 51 -8.47 -3.89 -16.42
CA VAL A 51 -9.72 -4.14 -15.68
C VAL A 51 -9.85 -3.28 -14.43
N LEU A 52 -8.85 -2.45 -14.11
CA LEU A 52 -8.96 -1.49 -13.03
C LEU A 52 -9.90 -0.35 -13.46
N GLY A 53 -11.06 -0.29 -12.82
CA GLY A 53 -11.95 0.86 -12.89
C GLY A 53 -11.39 2.03 -12.08
N LEU A 54 -10.41 2.74 -12.64
CA LEU A 54 -9.92 3.98 -12.04
C LEU A 54 -10.98 5.08 -12.14
N SER A 55 -10.92 6.01 -11.19
CA SER A 55 -11.74 7.22 -11.22
C SER A 55 -11.51 8.01 -12.51
N THR A 56 -12.55 8.71 -12.99
CA THR A 56 -12.55 9.50 -14.24
C THR A 56 -11.50 10.61 -14.28
N TYR A 57 -10.95 11.00 -13.14
CA TYR A 57 -9.92 12.05 -13.03
C TYR A 57 -8.50 11.52 -13.24
N TRP A 58 -8.29 10.21 -13.24
CA TRP A 58 -6.98 9.59 -13.42
C TRP A 58 -6.82 9.06 -14.84
N ALA A 59 -5.95 9.69 -15.62
CA ALA A 59 -5.47 9.14 -16.88
C ALA A 59 -4.30 8.19 -16.62
N THR A 60 -4.26 7.07 -17.33
CA THR A 60 -3.16 6.10 -17.25
C THR A 60 -2.34 6.13 -18.53
N VAL A 61 -1.04 6.36 -18.42
CA VAL A 61 -0.07 6.31 -19.51
C VAL A 61 0.90 5.16 -19.25
N LYS A 62 0.99 4.23 -20.19
CA LYS A 62 1.87 3.06 -20.09
C LYS A 62 3.11 3.30 -20.94
N SER A 63 4.27 3.01 -20.37
CA SER A 63 5.54 2.92 -21.07
C SER A 63 6.17 1.55 -20.83
N GLU A 64 7.28 1.24 -21.50
CA GLU A 64 7.98 -0.03 -21.32
C GLU A 64 8.46 -0.26 -19.88
N ASN A 65 8.82 0.82 -19.17
CA ASN A 65 9.50 0.73 -17.86
C ASN A 65 8.71 1.35 -16.70
N ALA A 66 7.55 1.93 -16.97
CA ALA A 66 6.73 2.57 -15.96
C ALA A 66 5.29 2.72 -16.41
N VAL A 67 4.39 2.72 -15.42
CA VAL A 67 3.02 3.21 -15.58
C VAL A 67 2.91 4.54 -14.84
N LEU A 68 2.41 5.55 -15.55
CA LEU A 68 2.15 6.87 -15.04
C LEU A 68 0.64 7.06 -14.88
N PHE A 69 0.21 7.46 -13.70
CA PHE A 69 -1.13 7.92 -13.39
C PHE A 69 -1.09 9.44 -13.28
N VAL A 70 -1.95 10.11 -14.04
CA VAL A 70 -2.00 11.57 -14.10
C VAL A 70 -3.38 12.03 -13.65
N HIS A 71 -3.42 12.90 -12.64
CA HIS A 71 -4.68 13.49 -12.20
C HIS A 71 -4.96 14.75 -13.02
N ILE A 72 -6.04 14.71 -13.79
CA ILE A 72 -6.54 15.86 -14.56
C ILE A 72 -7.55 16.60 -13.68
N SER A 73 -7.25 17.84 -13.32
CA SER A 73 -8.18 18.65 -12.53
C SER A 73 -9.45 18.96 -13.31
N GLY A 74 -10.55 19.19 -12.59
CA GLY A 74 -11.79 19.72 -13.17
C GLY A 74 -11.79 21.25 -13.34
N GLU A 75 -10.62 21.91 -13.24
CA GLU A 75 -10.48 23.34 -13.54
C GLU A 75 -10.61 23.58 -15.05
N ASP A 76 -10.89 24.82 -15.46
CA ASP A 76 -10.92 25.22 -16.87
C ASP A 76 -9.92 26.37 -17.12
N PRO A 77 -8.84 26.16 -17.92
CA PRO A 77 -8.49 24.91 -18.57
C PRO A 77 -8.06 23.82 -17.58
N PRO A 78 -8.25 22.52 -17.92
CA PRO A 78 -7.82 21.43 -17.06
C PRO A 78 -6.31 21.42 -16.91
N VAL A 79 -5.84 21.20 -15.68
CA VAL A 79 -4.41 21.21 -15.35
C VAL A 79 -4.00 19.93 -14.64
N VAL A 80 -2.76 19.53 -14.88
CA VAL A 80 -2.13 18.39 -14.22
C VAL A 80 -1.36 18.90 -13.01
N LYS A 81 -1.87 18.63 -11.82
CA LYS A 81 -1.21 18.96 -10.55
C LYS A 81 -0.66 17.74 -9.84
N MET A 82 -1.09 16.53 -10.17
CA MET A 82 -0.66 15.34 -9.44
C MET A 82 -0.34 14.22 -10.42
N SER A 83 0.71 13.47 -10.11
CA SER A 83 0.99 12.23 -10.81
C SER A 83 1.57 11.18 -9.89
N VAL A 84 1.28 9.92 -10.16
CA VAL A 84 1.86 8.76 -9.48
C VAL A 84 2.53 7.88 -10.53
N ILE A 85 3.76 7.46 -10.28
CA ILE A 85 4.55 6.61 -11.17
C ILE A 85 4.77 5.29 -10.46
N VAL A 86 4.50 4.19 -11.16
CA VAL A 86 4.87 2.84 -10.75
C VAL A 86 5.92 2.33 -11.74
N GLY A 87 7.16 2.19 -11.28
CA GLY A 87 8.27 1.69 -12.08
C GLY A 87 8.20 0.19 -12.33
N ARG A 88 9.05 -0.31 -13.23
CA ARG A 88 9.16 -1.75 -13.55
C ARG A 88 9.60 -2.61 -12.35
N ASN A 89 10.37 -2.02 -11.45
CA ASN A 89 10.74 -2.60 -10.16
C ASN A 89 9.61 -2.49 -9.10
N MET A 90 8.40 -2.10 -9.53
CA MET A 90 7.24 -1.82 -8.69
C MET A 90 7.42 -0.64 -7.73
N GLU A 91 8.48 0.16 -7.86
CA GLU A 91 8.67 1.33 -7.00
C GLU A 91 7.62 2.41 -7.29
N ILE A 92 7.10 3.03 -6.24
CA ILE A 92 6.08 4.08 -6.34
C ILE A 92 6.70 5.43 -6.06
N THR A 93 6.44 6.39 -6.95
CA THR A 93 6.79 7.79 -6.74
C THR A 93 5.59 8.67 -7.04
N ALA A 94 5.20 9.53 -6.10
CA ALA A 94 4.17 10.54 -6.32
C ALA A 94 4.77 11.94 -6.45
N PHE A 95 4.14 12.77 -7.27
CA PHE A 95 4.53 14.15 -7.52
C PHE A 95 3.34 15.09 -7.38
N TRP A 96 3.54 16.18 -6.64
CA TRP A 96 2.69 17.36 -6.67
C TRP A 96 3.35 18.42 -7.55
N MET A 97 2.70 18.77 -8.64
CA MET A 97 3.24 19.59 -9.73
C MET A 97 4.57 19.01 -10.22
N LYS A 98 5.69 19.65 -9.87
CA LYS A 98 7.05 19.21 -10.25
C LYS A 98 7.85 18.67 -9.05
N VAL A 99 7.24 18.61 -7.87
CA VAL A 99 7.92 18.26 -6.61
C VAL A 99 7.55 16.84 -6.23
N LYS A 100 8.56 16.01 -5.95
CA LYS A 100 8.36 14.66 -5.42
C LYS A 100 7.76 14.77 -4.01
N VAL A 101 6.62 14.12 -3.78
CA VAL A 101 6.01 14.07 -2.46
C VAL A 101 6.83 13.12 -1.59
N PRO A 102 7.29 13.55 -0.40
CA PRO A 102 7.96 12.68 0.55
C PRO A 102 7.03 11.51 0.94
N SER A 103 7.56 10.29 0.95
CA SER A 103 6.78 9.09 1.29
C SER A 103 6.13 9.16 2.67
N LYS A 104 6.71 9.92 3.61
CA LYS A 104 6.19 10.11 4.97
C LYS A 104 4.89 10.91 5.01
N ASP A 105 4.68 11.83 4.07
CA ASP A 105 3.57 12.79 4.11
C ASP A 105 2.25 12.14 3.66
N LEU A 106 2.32 11.13 2.78
CA LEU A 106 1.16 10.40 2.25
C LEU A 106 1.16 8.90 2.59
N LEU A 107 2.14 8.45 3.37
CA LEU A 107 2.42 7.03 3.64
C LEU A 107 2.48 6.23 2.34
N ILE A 108 3.24 6.75 1.36
CA ILE A 108 3.44 6.10 0.07
C ILE A 108 4.41 4.93 0.30
N PRO A 109 3.99 3.68 0.07
CA PRO A 109 4.89 2.55 0.20
C PRO A 109 5.99 2.63 -0.86
N ALA A 110 7.16 2.09 -0.54
CA ALA A 110 8.30 2.10 -1.46
C ALA A 110 7.98 1.29 -2.73
N THR A 111 7.30 0.16 -2.56
CA THR A 111 6.91 -0.78 -3.62
C THR A 111 5.40 -0.98 -3.67
N LEU A 112 4.89 -1.29 -4.86
CA LEU A 112 3.51 -1.67 -5.07
C LEU A 112 3.37 -3.19 -5.02
N ASP A 113 3.05 -3.71 -3.85
CA ASP A 113 2.86 -5.15 -3.66
C ASP A 113 1.39 -5.59 -3.83
N ASP A 114 0.44 -4.64 -3.86
CA ASP A 114 -1.01 -4.91 -3.98
C ASP A 114 -1.73 -3.77 -4.74
N LEU A 115 -2.65 -4.13 -5.64
CA LEU A 115 -3.50 -3.17 -6.37
C LEU A 115 -4.43 -2.36 -5.46
N ARG A 116 -4.84 -2.91 -4.30
CA ARG A 116 -5.63 -2.16 -3.31
C ARG A 116 -4.84 -0.97 -2.76
N SER A 117 -3.53 -1.15 -2.59
CA SER A 117 -2.61 -0.09 -2.17
C SER A 117 -2.53 1.01 -3.23
N LEU A 118 -2.55 0.66 -4.52
CA LEU A 118 -2.59 1.66 -5.61
C LEU A 118 -3.82 2.57 -5.51
N HIS A 119 -5.02 2.00 -5.36
CA HIS A 119 -6.25 2.80 -5.19
C HIS A 119 -6.13 3.76 -4.01
N THR A 120 -5.65 3.25 -2.87
CA THR A 120 -5.45 4.05 -1.67
C THR A 120 -4.48 5.22 -1.91
N ILE A 121 -3.39 4.99 -2.65
CA ILE A 121 -2.41 6.04 -2.98
C ILE A 121 -3.01 7.08 -3.91
N LEU A 122 -3.74 6.66 -4.95
CA LEU A 122 -4.39 7.57 -5.89
C LEU A 122 -5.45 8.44 -5.19
N ASP A 123 -6.26 7.85 -4.31
CA ASP A 123 -7.27 8.58 -3.56
C ASP A 123 -6.63 9.58 -2.59
N ARG A 124 -5.61 9.16 -1.84
CA ARG A 124 -4.85 10.07 -0.96
C ARG A 124 -4.18 11.19 -1.74
N MET A 125 -3.62 10.89 -2.90
CA MET A 125 -2.98 11.90 -3.74
C MET A 125 -3.98 12.92 -4.26
N SER A 126 -5.21 12.50 -4.62
CA SER A 126 -6.26 13.42 -5.06
C SER A 126 -6.73 14.40 -3.97
N THR A 127 -6.58 14.02 -2.70
CA THR A 127 -6.92 14.86 -1.55
C THR A 127 -5.72 15.59 -0.95
N PHE A 128 -4.51 15.27 -1.41
CA PHE A 128 -3.29 15.91 -0.94
C PHE A 128 -3.32 17.40 -1.27
N LYS A 129 -2.87 18.21 -0.31
CA LYS A 129 -2.55 19.61 -0.52
C LYS A 129 -1.15 19.79 0.01
N ALA A 130 -0.23 20.23 -0.84
CA ALA A 130 1.09 20.59 -0.37
C ALA A 130 0.92 21.68 0.73
N PRO A 131 1.63 21.57 1.86
CA PRO A 131 1.70 22.69 2.80
C PRO A 131 2.21 23.91 2.04
N ASP A 132 1.62 25.09 2.30
CA ASP A 132 2.06 26.34 1.69
C ASP A 132 3.57 26.44 1.88
N VAL A 133 4.30 26.30 0.77
CA VAL A 133 5.73 26.55 0.76
C VAL A 133 5.82 28.05 0.87
N CYS A 134 5.95 28.57 2.10
CA CYS A 134 6.29 29.96 2.30
C CYS A 134 7.56 30.20 1.48
N ASP A 135 7.44 31.00 0.42
CA ASP A 135 8.55 31.57 -0.29
C ASP A 135 9.42 32.29 0.75
N LYS A 136 10.53 31.66 1.12
CA LYS A 136 11.59 32.37 1.83
C LYS A 136 12.35 33.13 0.77
N GLU A 137 11.94 34.39 0.59
CA GLU A 137 12.80 35.43 0.01
C GLU A 137 14.15 35.50 0.73
#